data_AF-A0A7X5KS89-F1
#
_entry.id   AF-A0A7X5KS89-F1
#
_cell.length_a   1.000
_cell.length_b   1.000
_cell.length_c   1.000
_cell.angle_alpha   90.00
_cell.angle_beta   90.00
_cell.angle_gamma   90.00
#
_symmetry.space_group_name_H-M   'P 1'
#
loop_
_entity.id
_entity.type
_entity.pdbx_description
1 polymer ?
#
loop_
_entity_poly.entity_id
_entity_poly.type
_entity_poly.pdbx_seq_one_letter_code
_entity_poly.pdbx_strand_id
1 'polypeptide(L)'
;MAGEMTLEECGKMFGNHDRSASSNYAIDSEGRIAIYVEEHNRAWTSSNRENDSQAVTIEVSNDELEGDWHISDKALASLIELCTDICRRNDIQMLNFTGDINGNLTIHSMFSDKTDCPGPYLKSKLPYIVDEVNKRLI
;
A
#
# COMPACT_ATOMS: atom_id res chain seq x y z
N MET A 1 -4.57 -2.38 5.89
CA MET A 1 -4.90 -3.35 6.96
C MET A 1 -6.21 -2.92 7.61
N ALA A 2 -7.10 -3.86 7.92
CA ALA A 2 -8.37 -3.52 8.57
C ALA A 2 -8.13 -3.24 10.06
N GLY A 3 -8.35 -2.00 10.47
CA GLY A 3 -8.15 -1.53 11.84
C GLY A 3 -6.68 -1.27 12.19
N GLU A 4 -6.45 -0.93 13.45
CA GLU A 4 -5.10 -0.75 14.00
C GLU A 4 -4.43 -2.10 14.20
N MET A 5 -3.39 -2.37 13.40
CA MET A 5 -2.66 -3.63 13.39
C MET A 5 -1.17 -3.35 13.44
N THR A 6 -0.48 -4.03 14.37
CA THR A 6 0.99 -3.99 14.44
C THR A 6 1.62 -4.77 13.29
N LEU A 7 2.88 -4.47 12.98
CA LEU A 7 3.65 -5.24 11.98
C LEU A 7 3.78 -6.72 12.40
N GLU A 8 3.94 -7.00 13.68
CA GLU A 8 4.03 -8.37 14.20
C GLU A 8 2.73 -9.15 13.99
N GLU A 9 1.57 -8.51 14.14
CA GLU A 9 0.26 -9.12 13.84
C GLU A 9 0.05 -9.33 12.34
N CYS A 10 0.44 -8.35 11.52
CA CYS A 10 0.42 -8.46 10.06
C CYS A 10 1.27 -9.65 9.58
N GLY A 11 2.50 -9.78 10.11
CA GLY A 11 3.38 -10.92 9.82
C GLY A 11 2.81 -12.26 10.25
N LYS A 12 2.18 -12.34 11.43
CA LYS A 12 1.47 -13.56 11.88
C LYS A 12 0.31 -13.90 10.94
N MET A 13 -0.44 -12.91 10.48
CA MET A 13 -1.55 -13.10 9.54
C MET A 13 -1.05 -13.65 8.20
N PHE A 14 0.01 -13.07 7.63
CA PHE A 14 0.60 -13.56 6.38
C PHE A 14 1.29 -14.91 6.52
N GLY A 15 1.78 -15.25 7.72
CA GLY A 15 2.31 -16.58 8.02
C GLY A 15 1.25 -17.69 8.06
N ASN A 16 -0.05 -17.34 8.11
CA ASN A 16 -1.12 -18.33 8.05
C ASN A 16 -1.36 -18.77 6.59
N HIS A 17 -0.91 -19.97 6.24
CA HIS A 17 -1.06 -20.54 4.90
C HIS A 17 -2.52 -20.61 4.41
N ASP A 18 -3.48 -20.79 5.31
CA ASP A 18 -4.91 -20.85 4.96
C ASP A 18 -5.45 -19.48 4.52
N ARG A 19 -4.78 -18.38 4.88
CA ARG A 19 -5.20 -17.03 4.52
C ARG A 19 -4.94 -16.72 3.05
N SER A 20 -3.91 -17.34 2.46
CA SER A 20 -3.51 -17.13 1.06
C SER A 20 -3.44 -15.64 0.65
N ALA A 21 -2.85 -14.82 1.51
CA ALA A 21 -2.68 -13.38 1.29
C ALA A 21 -1.30 -12.93 1.78
N SER A 22 -0.71 -11.94 1.11
CA SER A 22 0.55 -11.30 1.50
C SER A 22 0.65 -9.91 0.89
N SER A 23 1.64 -9.11 1.31
CA SER A 23 2.08 -7.89 0.64
C SER A 23 3.61 -7.83 0.62
N ASN A 24 4.20 -6.95 -0.19
CA ASN A 24 5.64 -6.72 -0.14
C ASN A 24 6.00 -6.01 1.17
N TYR A 25 5.28 -4.93 1.47
CA TYR A 25 5.48 -4.11 2.67
C TYR A 25 4.21 -3.97 3.50
N ALA A 26 4.37 -3.68 4.79
CA ALA A 26 3.33 -3.02 5.57
C ALA A 26 3.89 -1.86 6.39
N ILE A 27 3.02 -0.88 6.68
CA ILE A 27 3.29 0.31 7.48
C ILE A 27 2.30 0.36 8.64
N ASP A 28 2.77 0.49 9.88
CA ASP A 28 1.90 0.62 11.05
C ASP A 28 1.55 2.08 11.40
N SER A 29 0.68 2.28 12.40
CA SER A 29 0.24 3.61 12.87
C SER A 29 1.39 4.46 13.43
N GLU A 30 2.53 3.86 13.78
CA GLU A 30 3.74 4.55 14.21
C GLU A 30 4.70 4.89 13.06
N GLY A 31 4.32 4.54 11.82
CA GLY A 31 5.12 4.77 10.62
C GLY A 31 6.29 3.79 10.45
N ARG A 32 6.33 2.71 11.23
CA ARG A 32 7.34 1.65 11.06
C ARG A 32 7.01 0.85 9.79
N ILE A 33 8.04 0.41 9.08
CA ILE A 33 7.90 -0.36 7.83
C ILE A 33 8.46 -1.77 8.06
N ALA A 34 7.72 -2.80 7.67
CA ALA A 34 8.22 -4.18 7.56
C ALA A 34 8.12 -4.68 6.12
N ILE A 35 8.99 -5.64 5.79
CA ILE A 35 8.98 -6.40 4.53
C ILE A 35 8.53 -7.85 4.82
N TYR A 36 7.63 -8.39 4.00
CA TYR A 36 7.16 -9.78 4.11
C TYR A 36 7.42 -10.60 2.85
N VAL A 37 7.35 -9.95 1.69
CA VAL A 37 7.68 -10.57 0.40
C VAL A 37 8.67 -9.66 -0.31
N GLU A 38 9.85 -10.20 -0.63
CA GLU A 38 10.86 -9.47 -1.41
C GLU A 38 10.27 -9.02 -2.76
N GLU A 39 10.59 -7.80 -3.22
CA GLU A 39 9.94 -7.19 -4.40
C GLU A 39 10.08 -8.00 -5.71
N HIS A 40 11.11 -8.83 -5.84
CA HIS A 40 11.27 -9.73 -7.01
C HIS A 40 10.31 -10.94 -6.98
N ASN A 41 9.69 -11.19 -5.83
CA ASN A 41 8.68 -12.22 -5.66
C ASN A 41 7.27 -11.61 -5.72
N ARG A 42 6.34 -12.39 -6.28
CA ARG A 42 4.93 -12.02 -6.38
C ARG A 42 4.21 -12.15 -5.03
N ALA A 43 3.79 -11.04 -4.45
CA ALA A 43 2.85 -11.02 -3.33
C ALA A 43 1.41 -11.37 -3.78
N TRP A 44 0.55 -11.87 -2.88
CA TRP A 44 -0.86 -12.19 -3.19
C TRP A 44 -1.76 -11.16 -2.51
N THR A 45 -2.02 -10.04 -3.19
CA THR A 45 -2.58 -8.85 -2.54
C THR A 45 -3.87 -8.37 -3.21
N SER A 46 -3.82 -8.05 -4.51
CA SER A 46 -4.87 -7.26 -5.17
C SER A 46 -6.07 -8.09 -5.67
N SER A 47 -6.11 -9.39 -5.37
CA SER A 47 -7.04 -10.35 -5.99
C SER A 47 -6.93 -10.40 -7.52
N ASN A 48 -5.85 -9.86 -8.10
CA ASN A 48 -5.58 -9.84 -9.53
C ASN A 48 -4.14 -10.29 -9.77
N ARG A 49 -3.99 -11.47 -10.37
CA ARG A 49 -2.69 -12.10 -10.61
C ARG A 49 -1.78 -11.26 -11.51
N GLU A 50 -2.34 -10.59 -12.51
CA GLU A 50 -1.56 -9.78 -13.46
C GLU A 50 -0.96 -8.57 -12.76
N ASN A 51 -1.79 -7.85 -11.99
CA ASN A 51 -1.33 -6.72 -11.17
C ASN A 51 -0.30 -7.15 -10.12
N ASP A 52 -0.59 -8.22 -9.37
CA ASP A 52 0.32 -8.75 -8.35
C ASP A 52 1.69 -9.17 -8.92
N SER A 53 1.76 -9.52 -10.21
CA SER A 53 3.00 -9.93 -10.88
C SER A 53 3.88 -8.77 -11.35
N GLN A 54 3.41 -7.52 -11.24
CA GLN A 54 4.13 -6.32 -11.68
C GLN A 54 4.21 -5.22 -10.62
N ALA A 55 3.37 -5.27 -9.58
CA ALA A 55 3.25 -4.22 -8.58
C ALA A 55 4.08 -4.52 -7.31
N VAL A 56 4.69 -3.48 -6.74
CA VAL A 56 5.09 -3.48 -5.33
C VAL A 56 3.87 -3.11 -4.49
N THR A 57 3.49 -3.98 -3.57
CA THR A 57 2.25 -3.86 -2.79
C THR A 57 2.55 -3.43 -1.35
N ILE A 58 1.76 -2.47 -0.85
CA ILE A 58 1.96 -1.87 0.48
C ILE A 58 0.64 -1.90 1.24
N GLU A 59 0.64 -2.56 2.39
CA GLU A 59 -0.45 -2.51 3.37
C GLU A 59 -0.23 -1.37 4.36
N VAL A 60 -1.22 -0.53 4.62
CA VAL A 60 -1.10 0.58 5.59
C VAL A 60 -2.10 0.37 6.71
N SER A 61 -1.65 0.49 7.97
CA SER A 61 -2.52 0.36 9.14
C SER A 61 -3.39 1.59 9.27
N ASN A 62 -4.66 1.35 9.56
CA ASN A 62 -5.48 2.41 10.12
C ASN A 62 -5.01 2.70 11.55
N ASP A 63 -5.28 3.90 12.05
CA ASP A 63 -5.22 4.24 13.48
C ASP A 63 -6.63 4.42 14.08
N GLU A 64 -7.67 4.22 13.27
CA GLU A 64 -9.08 4.17 13.68
C GLU A 64 -9.72 2.83 13.28
N LEU A 65 -10.53 2.26 14.18
CA LEU A 65 -11.24 0.99 13.97
C LEU A 65 -12.56 1.17 13.20
N GLU A 66 -13.17 2.36 13.25
CA GLU A 66 -14.44 2.70 12.63
C GLU A 66 -14.32 4.07 11.94
N GLY A 67 -15.26 4.39 11.04
CA GLY A 67 -15.28 5.68 10.33
C GLY A 67 -14.54 5.62 8.99
N ASP A 68 -13.76 6.65 8.68
CA ASP A 68 -13.17 6.85 7.35
C ASP A 68 -11.88 6.05 7.11
N TRP A 69 -11.52 5.16 8.05
CA TRP A 69 -10.30 4.35 8.01
C TRP A 69 -9.07 5.25 7.98
N HIS A 70 -9.03 6.19 8.92
CA HIS A 70 -7.93 7.12 9.06
C HIS A 70 -6.61 6.37 9.20
N ILE A 71 -5.56 6.93 8.61
CA ILE A 71 -4.17 6.50 8.81
C ILE A 71 -3.42 7.67 9.45
N SER A 72 -2.52 7.38 10.36
CA SER A 72 -1.76 8.42 11.06
C SER A 72 -0.88 9.24 10.10
N ASP A 73 -0.55 10.46 10.50
CA ASP A 73 0.40 11.30 9.75
C ASP A 73 1.78 10.63 9.63
N LYS A 74 2.19 9.85 10.63
CA LYS A 74 3.45 9.08 10.60
C LYS A 74 3.38 8.00 9.52
N ALA A 75 2.28 7.26 9.43
CA ALA A 75 2.07 6.24 8.41
C ALA A 75 2.03 6.85 7.00
N LEU A 76 1.33 7.98 6.83
CA LEU A 76 1.27 8.71 5.56
C LEU A 76 2.64 9.23 5.12
N ALA A 77 3.43 9.78 6.05
CA ALA A 77 4.79 10.23 5.77
C ALA A 77 5.69 9.05 5.34
N SER A 78 5.66 7.93 6.06
CA SER A 78 6.41 6.73 5.70
C SER A 78 5.96 6.14 4.36
N LEU A 79 4.68 6.20 4.03
CA LEU A 79 4.16 5.78 2.73
C LEU A 79 4.75 6.63 1.59
N ILE A 80 4.78 7.95 1.75
CA ILE A 80 5.37 8.86 0.76
C ILE A 80 6.86 8.57 0.57
N GLU A 81 7.61 8.40 1.66
CA GLU A 81 9.05 8.08 1.59
C GLU A 81 9.30 6.71 0.94
N LEU A 82 8.50 5.69 1.27
CA LEU A 82 8.61 4.37 0.68
C LEU A 82 8.25 4.37 -0.82
N CYS A 83 7.15 5.03 -1.21
CA CYS A 83 6.79 5.20 -2.63
C CYS A 83 7.90 5.93 -3.41
N THR A 84 8.51 6.95 -2.81
CA THR A 84 9.63 7.69 -3.42
C THR A 84 10.85 6.80 -3.63
N ASP A 85 11.22 6.02 -2.61
CA ASP A 85 12.33 5.06 -2.68
C ASP A 85 12.09 3.98 -3.75
N ILE A 86 10.90 3.36 -3.77
CA ILE A 86 10.50 2.37 -4.78
C ILE A 86 10.61 2.97 -6.18
N CYS A 87 10.12 4.19 -6.39
CA CYS A 87 10.21 4.84 -7.69
C CYS A 87 11.67 5.03 -8.14
N ARG A 88 12.53 5.51 -7.25
CA ARG A 88 13.96 5.70 -7.54
C ARG A 88 14.69 4.40 -7.87
N ARG A 89 14.44 3.33 -7.10
CA ARG A 89 15.10 2.03 -7.31
C ARG A 89 14.65 1.31 -8.59
N ASN A 90 13.48 1.67 -9.12
CA ASN A 90 12.88 1.05 -10.30
C ASN A 90 12.85 1.98 -11.53
N ASP A 91 13.63 3.06 -11.52
CA ASP A 91 13.70 4.04 -12.61
C ASP A 91 12.32 4.62 -13.03
N ILE A 92 11.38 4.71 -12.08
CA ILE A 92 10.06 5.31 -12.29
C ILE A 92 10.21 6.83 -12.17
N GLN A 93 10.15 7.51 -13.31
CA GLN A 93 10.35 8.96 -13.39
C GLN A 93 9.24 9.78 -12.74
N MET A 94 8.03 9.21 -12.64
CA MET A 94 6.86 9.90 -12.11
C MET A 94 5.84 8.89 -11.59
N LEU A 95 5.32 9.13 -10.39
CA LEU A 95 4.16 8.42 -9.85
C LEU A 95 2.89 9.07 -10.39
N ASN A 96 1.91 8.27 -10.82
CA ASN A 96 0.69 8.75 -11.46
C ASN A 96 -0.52 7.93 -11.00
N PHE A 97 -1.53 8.63 -10.50
CA PHE A 97 -2.83 8.08 -10.13
C PHE A 97 -3.91 8.63 -11.06
N THR A 98 -4.46 7.77 -11.91
CA THR A 98 -5.46 8.13 -12.92
C THR A 98 -6.90 7.87 -12.47
N GLY A 99 -7.10 7.30 -11.27
CA GLY A 99 -8.41 6.85 -10.80
C GLY A 99 -8.89 5.54 -11.43
N ASP A 100 -8.05 4.90 -12.24
CA ASP A 100 -8.26 3.58 -12.84
C ASP A 100 -6.93 2.80 -12.88
N ILE A 101 -6.92 1.64 -13.57
CA ILE A 101 -5.76 0.75 -13.67
C ILE A 101 -4.69 1.22 -14.69
N ASN A 102 -4.86 2.38 -15.32
CA ASN A 102 -3.92 2.88 -16.34
C ASN A 102 -2.74 3.67 -15.74
N GLY A 103 -2.81 4.02 -14.46
CA GLY A 103 -1.72 4.64 -13.70
C GLY A 103 -0.72 3.62 -13.14
N ASN A 104 0.38 4.11 -12.57
CA ASN A 104 1.35 3.27 -11.85
C ASN A 104 1.20 3.34 -10.32
N LEU A 105 0.30 4.18 -9.81
CA LEU A 105 -0.29 4.06 -8.48
C LEU A 105 -1.71 3.52 -8.64
N THR A 106 -1.97 2.37 -8.03
CA THR A 106 -3.28 1.71 -8.08
C THR A 106 -3.73 1.32 -6.67
N ILE A 107 -5.01 1.02 -6.51
CA ILE A 107 -5.60 0.58 -5.23
C ILE A 107 -6.36 -0.73 -5.39
N HIS A 108 -6.49 -1.50 -4.32
CA HIS A 108 -7.11 -2.82 -4.35
C HIS A 108 -8.55 -2.80 -4.89
N SER A 109 -9.35 -1.79 -4.53
CA SER A 109 -10.72 -1.63 -5.03
C SER A 109 -10.82 -1.43 -6.56
N MET A 110 -9.72 -1.18 -7.27
CA MET A 110 -9.70 -1.14 -8.74
C MET A 110 -9.69 -2.54 -9.37
N PHE A 111 -9.34 -3.56 -8.60
CA PHE A 111 -9.15 -4.94 -9.06
C PHE A 111 -10.17 -5.91 -8.47
N SER A 112 -10.93 -5.51 -7.45
CA SER A 112 -11.92 -6.37 -6.82
C SER A 112 -13.07 -5.56 -6.22
N ASP A 113 -14.30 -5.88 -6.62
CA ASP A 113 -15.52 -5.32 -6.04
C ASP A 113 -15.87 -5.90 -4.65
N LYS A 114 -15.02 -6.80 -4.12
CA LYS A 114 -15.21 -7.46 -2.81
C LYS A 114 -14.48 -6.74 -1.67
N THR A 115 -13.89 -5.58 -1.94
CA THR A 115 -13.10 -4.82 -0.98
C THR A 115 -13.22 -3.33 -1.24
N ASP A 116 -13.25 -2.56 -0.15
CA ASP A 116 -13.21 -1.10 -0.20
C ASP A 116 -11.78 -0.57 0.05
N CYS A 117 -10.79 -1.45 0.19
CA CYS A 117 -9.40 -1.05 0.44
C CYS A 117 -8.87 -0.09 -0.66
N PRO A 118 -8.21 1.02 -0.26
CA PRO A 118 -7.67 1.31 1.08
C PRO A 118 -8.61 2.09 2.01
N GLY A 119 -9.89 2.18 1.71
CA GLY A 119 -10.85 3.00 2.45
C GLY A 119 -10.88 4.45 1.98
N PRO A 120 -11.87 5.23 2.44
CA PRO A 120 -12.12 6.57 1.94
C PRO A 120 -11.01 7.56 2.31
N TYR A 121 -10.44 7.49 3.52
CA TYR A 121 -9.39 8.41 3.94
C TYR A 121 -8.15 8.31 3.05
N LEU A 122 -7.49 7.15 2.99
CA LEU A 122 -6.28 6.99 2.19
C LEU A 122 -6.56 7.19 0.69
N LYS A 123 -7.73 6.78 0.18
CA LYS A 123 -8.13 7.09 -1.20
C LYS A 123 -8.20 8.59 -1.48
N SER A 124 -8.68 9.40 -0.52
CA SER A 124 -8.70 10.86 -0.64
C SER A 124 -7.30 11.49 -0.65
N LYS A 125 -6.28 10.80 -0.10
CA LYS A 125 -4.89 11.27 -0.03
C LYS A 125 -4.05 10.88 -1.26
N LEU A 126 -4.54 10.04 -2.17
CA LEU A 126 -3.76 9.60 -3.33
C LEU A 126 -3.23 10.75 -4.20
N PRO A 127 -4.01 11.80 -4.53
CA PRO A 127 -3.47 12.96 -5.24
C PRO A 127 -2.34 13.67 -4.46
N TYR A 128 -2.50 13.82 -3.15
CA TYR A 128 -1.48 14.42 -2.29
C TYR A 128 -0.19 13.57 -2.25
N ILE A 129 -0.31 12.25 -2.13
CA ILE A 129 0.83 11.33 -2.16
C ILE A 129 1.56 11.44 -3.50
N VAL A 130 0.84 11.45 -4.61
CA VAL A 130 1.41 11.63 -5.96
C VAL A 130 2.20 12.92 -6.06
N ASP A 131 1.61 14.05 -5.63
CA ASP A 131 2.27 15.35 -5.66
C ASP A 131 3.55 15.36 -4.80
N GLU A 132 3.49 14.79 -3.59
CA GLU A 132 4.62 14.75 -2.67
C GLU A 132 5.75 13.83 -3.16
N VAL A 133 5.43 12.66 -3.71
CA VAL A 133 6.42 11.76 -4.30
C VAL A 133 7.08 12.45 -5.50
N ASN A 134 6.29 13.01 -6.42
CA ASN A 134 6.83 13.62 -7.63
C ASN A 134 7.71 14.85 -7.34
N LYS A 135 7.41 15.64 -6.31
CA LYS A 135 8.32 16.73 -5.86
C LYS A 135 9.71 16.22 -5.43
N ARG A 136 9.79 14.97 -4.94
CA ARG A 136 11.04 14.34 -4.48
C ARG A 136 11.79 13.60 -5.57
N LEU A 137 11.16 13.30 -6.71
CA LEU A 137 11.79 12.59 -7.84
C LEU A 137 12.56 13.51 -8.80
N ILE A 138 12.45 14.83 -8.61
CA ILE A 138 13.12 15.87 -9.41
C ILE A 138 14.60 15.99 -9.03
#